data_AF-A0AAN6IRV7-F1
#
_entry.id   AF-A0AAN6IRV7-F1
#
_cell.length_a   1.000
_cell.length_b   1.000
_cell.length_c   1.000
_cell.angle_alpha   90.00
_cell.angle_beta   90.00
_cell.angle_gamma   90.00
#
_symmetry.space_group_name_H-M   'P 1'
#
loop_
_entity.id
_entity.type
_entity.pdbx_description
1 polymer ?
#
loop_
_entity_poly.entity_id
_entity_poly.type
_entity_poly.pdbx_seq_one_letter_code
_entity_poly.pdbx_strand_id
1 'polypeptide(L)'
;MLSLLRQVTRLWSVACIVLTLCVFCAPKVSARKPRVPGARGRLLVFGESLVDPGNLYTFIAHLFPSAPYYQGRWSNGPTFVEYLADLQCRNMENFAFAGATTNNANVTALPVRSIVQMPSTDQQIKIFNLYHTLTVSGSAYQDDVVVFTAGANEVFRSIEGILSGELPTEYLPNMISSNIKQQILSLKEQGATRFILFSLPPIEDSPRSKLGNYPEAVKHIVDQTNIAIEKI
;
A
#
# COMPACT_ATOMS: atom_id res chain seq x y z
N MET A 1 -34.40 -0.12 4.69
CA MET A 1 -33.25 0.77 4.98
C MET A 1 -31.91 0.03 4.92
N LEU A 2 -31.74 -1.08 5.65
CA LEU A 2 -30.50 -1.90 5.63
C LEU A 2 -30.14 -2.52 4.27
N SER A 3 -31.13 -2.91 3.44
CA SER A 3 -30.88 -3.45 2.10
C SER A 3 -30.39 -2.38 1.11
N LEU A 4 -30.95 -1.17 1.21
CA LEU A 4 -30.56 -0.02 0.39
C LEU A 4 -29.13 0.43 0.74
N LEU A 5 -28.80 0.50 2.04
CA LEU A 5 -27.44 0.79 2.52
C LEU A 5 -26.41 -0.27 2.08
N ARG A 6 -26.79 -1.56 2.01
CA ARG A 6 -25.94 -2.64 1.48
C ARG A 6 -25.78 -2.56 -0.05
N GLN A 7 -26.81 -2.15 -0.78
CA GLN A 7 -26.73 -1.96 -2.23
C GLN A 7 -25.90 -0.73 -2.58
N VAL A 8 -26.05 0.37 -1.85
CA VAL A 8 -25.23 1.57 -2.00
C VAL A 8 -23.78 1.25 -1.69
N THR A 9 -23.46 0.63 -0.55
CA THR A 9 -22.06 0.25 -0.24
C THR A 9 -21.46 -0.68 -1.30
N ARG A 10 -22.20 -1.67 -1.83
CA ARG A 10 -21.75 -2.50 -2.95
C ARG A 10 -21.53 -1.74 -4.26
N LEU A 11 -22.43 -0.82 -4.61
CA LEU A 11 -22.29 0.01 -5.82
C LEU A 11 -21.09 0.95 -5.72
N TRP A 12 -20.82 1.50 -4.53
CA TRP A 12 -19.62 2.28 -4.24
C TRP A 12 -18.36 1.42 -4.28
N SER A 13 -18.38 0.19 -3.75
CA SER A 13 -17.25 -0.74 -3.87
C SER A 13 -16.94 -1.08 -5.34
N VAL A 14 -17.97 -1.33 -6.16
CA VAL A 14 -17.80 -1.61 -7.60
C VAL A 14 -17.34 -0.35 -8.35
N ALA A 15 -17.88 0.82 -8.05
CA ALA A 15 -17.45 2.09 -8.66
C ALA A 15 -15.99 2.43 -8.30
N CYS A 16 -15.57 2.21 -7.05
CA CYS A 16 -14.17 2.33 -6.65
C CYS A 16 -13.29 1.33 -7.41
N ILE A 17 -13.72 0.08 -7.57
CA ILE A 17 -12.97 -0.93 -8.34
C ILE A 17 -12.84 -0.49 -9.81
N VAL A 18 -13.91 0.01 -10.44
CA VAL A 18 -13.90 0.46 -11.84
C VAL A 18 -13.05 1.72 -12.04
N LEU A 19 -13.17 2.74 -11.17
CA LEU A 19 -12.31 3.92 -11.25
C LEU A 19 -10.84 3.55 -11.02
N THR A 20 -10.57 2.62 -10.11
CA THR A 20 -9.21 2.18 -9.80
C THR A 20 -8.62 1.38 -10.96
N LEU A 21 -9.41 0.53 -11.64
CA LEU A 21 -8.99 -0.13 -12.88
C LEU A 21 -8.68 0.87 -14.00
N CYS A 22 -9.43 1.98 -14.12
CA CYS A 22 -9.15 3.04 -15.09
C CYS A 22 -7.80 3.74 -14.85
N VAL A 23 -7.36 3.89 -13.59
CA VAL A 23 -6.02 4.43 -13.26
C VAL A 23 -4.91 3.52 -13.82
N PHE A 24 -5.13 2.21 -13.86
CA PHE A 24 -4.13 1.23 -14.32
C PHE A 24 -4.14 0.97 -15.83
N CYS A 25 -5.16 1.40 -16.56
CA CYS A 25 -5.31 1.17 -18.00
C CYS A 25 -4.63 2.22 -18.92
N ALA A 26 -3.91 3.20 -18.38
CA ALA A 26 -3.20 4.18 -19.22
C ALA A 26 -2.03 3.51 -19.99
N PRO A 27 -1.88 3.72 -21.31
CA PRO A 27 -0.78 3.16 -22.08
C PRO A 27 0.55 3.73 -21.58
N LYS A 28 1.36 2.89 -20.93
CA LYS A 28 2.72 3.26 -20.51
C LYS A 28 3.67 3.19 -21.71
N VAL A 29 3.91 4.32 -22.36
CA VAL A 29 5.01 4.45 -23.33
C VAL A 29 6.31 4.46 -22.51
N SER A 30 7.04 3.35 -22.51
CA SER A 30 8.35 3.25 -21.87
C SER A 30 9.43 3.08 -22.94
N ALA A 31 10.36 4.03 -23.00
CA ALA A 31 11.60 3.85 -23.75
C ALA A 31 12.40 2.70 -23.10
N ARG A 32 12.73 1.66 -23.86
CA ARG A 32 13.53 0.53 -23.34
C ARG A 32 14.96 1.00 -23.02
N LYS A 33 15.24 1.32 -21.76
CA LYS A 33 16.62 1.42 -21.25
C LYS A 33 17.26 0.02 -21.22
N PRO A 34 18.57 -0.11 -21.47
CA PRO A 34 19.24 -1.41 -21.46
C PRO A 34 19.16 -2.08 -20.08
N ARG A 35 18.62 -3.30 -20.02
CA ARG A 35 18.47 -4.06 -18.77
C ARG A 35 19.81 -4.37 -18.13
N VAL A 36 19.85 -4.29 -16.80
CA VAL A 36 20.94 -4.89 -16.01
C VAL A 36 20.99 -6.39 -16.34
N PRO A 37 22.16 -6.96 -16.72
CA PRO A 37 22.29 -8.38 -17.01
C PRO A 37 21.75 -9.24 -15.85
N GLY A 38 20.81 -10.13 -16.14
CA GLY A 38 20.16 -10.99 -15.15
C GLY A 38 18.87 -10.46 -14.52
N ALA A 39 18.52 -9.17 -14.69
CA ALA A 39 17.23 -8.64 -14.25
C ALA A 39 16.09 -9.08 -15.20
N ARG A 40 15.31 -10.09 -14.78
CA ARG A 40 14.10 -10.57 -15.47
C ARG A 40 12.86 -10.25 -14.65
N GLY A 41 11.73 -10.02 -15.31
CA GLY A 41 10.44 -9.70 -14.66
C GLY A 41 10.22 -8.21 -14.37
N ARG A 42 9.00 -7.89 -13.91
CA ARG A 42 8.52 -6.57 -13.50
C ARG A 42 8.79 -6.32 -12.01
N LEU A 43 8.68 -5.06 -11.59
CA LEU A 43 8.44 -4.70 -10.20
C LEU A 43 6.93 -4.58 -9.99
N LEU A 44 6.38 -5.38 -9.07
CA LEU A 44 4.99 -5.31 -8.62
C LEU A 44 4.98 -4.65 -7.25
N VAL A 45 4.43 -3.45 -7.14
CA VAL A 45 4.49 -2.66 -5.91
C VAL A 45 3.12 -2.55 -5.28
N PHE A 46 3.03 -2.89 -4.00
CA PHE A 46 1.84 -2.72 -3.17
C PHE A 46 2.25 -1.94 -1.92
N GLY A 47 1.37 -1.05 -1.47
CA GLY A 47 1.61 -0.36 -0.23
C GLY A 47 0.93 0.97 -0.08
N GLU A 48 1.66 1.88 0.53
CA GLU A 48 1.12 3.11 1.08
C GLU A 48 1.87 4.35 0.58
N SER A 49 1.88 5.44 1.36
CA SER A 49 2.34 6.76 0.90
C SER A 49 3.81 6.78 0.47
N LEU A 50 4.64 5.93 1.09
CA LEU A 50 6.08 5.80 0.82
C LEU A 50 6.40 5.36 -0.61
N VAL A 51 5.44 4.70 -1.26
CA VAL A 51 5.60 4.11 -2.60
C VAL A 51 4.47 4.48 -3.55
N ASP A 52 3.52 5.34 -3.15
CA ASP A 52 2.42 5.79 -4.02
C ASP A 52 2.96 6.66 -5.17
N PRO A 53 2.74 6.27 -6.45
CA PRO A 53 3.21 7.01 -7.62
C PRO A 53 2.28 8.18 -8.01
N GLY A 54 1.33 8.57 -7.15
CA GLY A 54 0.25 9.52 -7.46
C GLY A 54 -1.09 8.85 -7.81
N ASN A 55 -1.27 7.58 -7.45
CA ASN A 55 -2.53 6.85 -7.61
C ASN A 55 -3.64 7.52 -6.79
N LEU A 56 -3.38 7.85 -5.51
CA LEU A 56 -4.34 8.60 -4.73
C LEU A 56 -4.66 9.94 -5.39
N TYR A 57 -3.63 10.70 -5.74
CA TYR A 57 -3.76 12.02 -6.36
C TYR A 57 -4.68 11.97 -7.58
N THR A 58 -4.47 11.03 -8.48
CA THR A 58 -5.30 10.80 -9.66
C THR A 58 -6.73 10.41 -9.28
N PHE A 59 -6.87 9.48 -8.34
CA PHE A 59 -8.16 8.94 -7.91
C PHE A 59 -9.09 9.98 -7.27
N ILE A 60 -8.52 10.98 -6.57
CA ILE A 60 -9.29 12.09 -5.96
C ILE A 60 -9.30 13.35 -6.84
N ALA A 61 -9.16 13.19 -8.16
CA ALA A 61 -9.19 14.28 -9.14
C ALA A 61 -8.18 15.40 -8.81
N HIS A 62 -6.93 15.01 -8.51
CA HIS A 62 -5.79 15.89 -8.30
C HIS A 62 -5.91 16.82 -7.09
N LEU A 63 -6.74 16.47 -6.10
CA LEU A 63 -7.00 17.29 -4.92
C LEU A 63 -5.83 17.31 -3.92
N PHE A 64 -5.18 16.17 -3.67
CA PHE A 64 -4.10 16.05 -2.69
C PHE A 64 -3.15 14.88 -3.03
N PRO A 65 -1.84 14.97 -2.80
CA PRO A 65 -1.14 16.10 -2.19
C PRO A 65 -1.02 17.32 -3.10
N SER A 66 -1.16 18.50 -2.51
CA SER A 66 -0.98 19.80 -3.20
C SER A 66 0.50 20.20 -3.20
N ALA A 67 0.90 21.29 -3.86
CA ALA A 67 2.26 21.80 -3.74
C ALA A 67 2.64 21.98 -2.25
N PRO A 68 3.89 21.67 -1.83
CA PRO A 68 5.10 21.46 -2.64
C PRO A 68 5.39 19.99 -3.04
N TYR A 69 4.41 19.10 -2.96
CA TYR A 69 4.60 17.69 -3.31
C TYR A 69 4.80 17.48 -4.82
N TYR A 70 5.65 16.53 -5.18
CA TYR A 70 6.05 16.25 -6.56
C TYR A 70 5.02 15.41 -7.28
N GLN A 71 4.27 16.00 -8.22
CA GLN A 71 3.39 15.27 -9.16
C GLN A 71 2.50 14.21 -8.49
N GLY A 72 1.92 14.53 -7.34
CA GLY A 72 1.04 13.63 -6.58
C GLY A 72 1.73 12.61 -5.67
N ARG A 73 3.07 12.52 -5.66
CA ARG A 73 3.82 11.69 -4.70
C ARG A 73 3.81 12.34 -3.32
N TRP A 74 3.89 11.55 -2.27
CA TRP A 74 4.03 12.04 -0.89
C TRP A 74 5.49 12.36 -0.53
N SER A 75 6.20 12.94 -1.50
CA SER A 75 7.59 13.38 -1.42
C SER A 75 7.81 14.60 -2.33
N ASN A 76 9.00 15.20 -2.29
CA ASN A 76 9.44 16.28 -3.19
C ASN A 76 10.10 15.76 -4.48
N GLY A 77 10.02 14.45 -4.73
CA GLY A 77 10.51 13.80 -5.95
C GLY A 77 9.85 12.42 -6.14
N PRO A 78 10.33 11.62 -7.11
CA PRO A 78 9.97 10.22 -7.25
C PRO A 78 10.19 9.43 -5.96
N THR A 79 9.37 8.40 -5.77
CA THR A 79 9.52 7.43 -4.67
C THR A 79 10.73 6.52 -4.89
N PHE A 80 11.20 5.85 -3.84
CA PHE A 80 12.36 4.96 -3.95
C PHE A 80 12.12 3.79 -4.94
N VAL A 81 10.88 3.31 -5.08
CA VAL A 81 10.53 2.25 -6.02
C VAL A 81 10.60 2.72 -7.47
N GLU A 82 10.34 4.00 -7.74
CA GLU A 82 10.51 4.60 -9.07
C GLU A 82 12.00 4.67 -9.44
N TYR A 83 12.86 5.06 -8.49
CA TYR A 83 14.31 4.99 -8.68
C TYR A 83 14.80 3.54 -8.84
N LEU A 84 14.29 2.59 -8.06
CA LEU A 84 14.65 1.18 -8.17
C LEU A 84 14.28 0.61 -9.55
N ALA A 85 13.09 0.93 -10.05
CA ALA A 85 12.65 0.54 -11.39
C ALA A 85 13.58 1.08 -12.47
N ASP A 86 13.96 2.36 -12.36
CA ASP A 86 14.84 3.02 -13.33
C ASP A 86 16.25 2.43 -13.31
N LEU A 87 16.85 2.26 -12.13
CA LEU A 87 18.19 1.69 -11.94
C LEU A 87 18.28 0.26 -12.46
N GLN A 88 17.22 -0.52 -12.33
CA GLN A 88 17.18 -1.91 -12.84
C GLN A 88 16.66 -2.01 -14.27
N CYS A 89 16.24 -0.90 -14.88
CA CYS A 89 15.59 -0.84 -16.19
C CYS A 89 14.42 -1.85 -16.28
N ARG A 90 13.62 -1.91 -15.22
CA ARG A 90 12.46 -2.80 -15.07
C ARG A 90 11.16 -2.04 -15.33
N ASN A 91 10.20 -2.72 -15.94
CA ASN A 91 8.82 -2.24 -15.94
C ASN A 91 8.27 -2.32 -14.51
N MET A 92 7.48 -1.34 -14.12
CA MET A 92 6.85 -1.29 -12.81
C MET A 92 5.32 -1.16 -12.94
N GLU A 93 4.61 -1.99 -12.19
CA GLU A 93 3.19 -1.85 -11.90
C GLU A 93 3.07 -1.56 -10.41
N ASN A 94 2.45 -0.43 -10.07
CA ASN A 94 2.44 0.06 -8.71
C ASN A 94 1.01 0.39 -8.30
N PHE A 95 0.48 -0.45 -7.41
CA PHE A 95 -0.89 -0.41 -6.92
C PHE A 95 -1.02 0.34 -5.59
N ALA A 96 0.06 0.94 -5.09
CA ALA A 96 0.07 1.62 -3.81
C ALA A 96 -0.86 2.84 -3.79
N PHE A 97 -1.54 3.04 -2.67
CA PHE A 97 -2.34 4.23 -2.38
C PHE A 97 -1.91 4.79 -1.05
N ALA A 98 -1.58 6.08 -1.01
CA ALA A 98 -1.23 6.74 0.22
C ALA A 98 -2.35 6.63 1.25
N GLY A 99 -1.98 6.42 2.52
CA GLY A 99 -2.95 6.17 3.59
C GLY A 99 -3.54 4.76 3.61
N ALA A 100 -3.13 3.84 2.72
CA ALA A 100 -3.53 2.45 2.77
C ALA A 100 -3.13 1.79 4.09
N THR A 101 -4.08 1.07 4.70
CA THR A 101 -3.82 0.07 5.75
C THR A 101 -3.62 -1.30 5.10
N THR A 102 -3.18 -2.27 5.89
CA THR A 102 -3.15 -3.68 5.53
C THR A 102 -4.54 -4.23 5.23
N ASN A 103 -5.54 -3.86 6.03
CA ASN A 103 -6.93 -4.27 5.86
C ASN A 103 -7.91 -3.25 6.45
N ASN A 104 -8.80 -2.73 5.60
CA ASN A 104 -9.80 -1.74 5.97
C ASN A 104 -10.87 -2.22 6.96
N ALA A 105 -11.03 -3.54 7.14
CA ALA A 105 -11.93 -4.13 8.13
C ALA A 105 -11.36 -4.12 9.56
N ASN A 106 -10.03 -4.11 9.71
CA ASN A 106 -9.38 -4.01 11.02
C ASN A 106 -9.18 -2.55 11.43
N VAL A 107 -8.55 -1.78 10.55
CA VAL A 107 -8.37 -0.33 10.72
C VAL A 107 -8.68 0.33 9.40
N THR A 108 -9.69 1.20 9.40
CA THR A 108 -10.21 1.80 8.18
C THR A 108 -9.25 2.86 7.62
N ALA A 109 -8.95 2.77 6.32
CA ALA A 109 -8.50 3.87 5.46
C ALA A 109 -9.37 5.11 5.68
N LEU A 110 -8.88 6.07 6.47
CA LEU A 110 -9.57 7.33 6.68
C LEU A 110 -9.75 8.00 5.31
N PRO A 111 -10.99 8.29 4.93
CA PRO A 111 -11.27 8.91 3.65
C PRO A 111 -10.65 10.30 3.58
N VAL A 112 -10.05 10.66 2.44
CA VAL A 112 -9.66 12.05 2.20
C VAL A 112 -10.94 12.87 2.25
N ARG A 113 -11.05 13.79 3.22
CA ARG A 113 -12.23 14.65 3.45
C ARG A 113 -13.58 13.90 3.52
N SER A 114 -13.62 12.66 4.02
CA SER A 114 -14.87 11.89 4.18
C SER A 114 -15.61 11.49 2.90
N ILE A 115 -14.98 11.64 1.74
CA ILE A 115 -15.64 11.40 0.45
C ILE A 115 -15.26 10.08 -0.23
N VAL A 116 -14.07 9.53 0.06
CA VAL A 116 -13.54 8.37 -0.69
C VAL A 116 -12.73 7.44 0.21
N GLN A 117 -13.13 6.16 0.30
CA GLN A 117 -12.36 5.13 0.98
C GLN A 117 -11.19 4.66 0.10
N MET A 118 -9.99 4.72 0.65
CA MET A 118 -8.75 4.37 -0.05
C MET A 118 -8.53 2.85 -0.01
N PRO A 119 -8.02 2.22 -1.07
CA PRO A 119 -7.78 0.78 -1.09
C PRO A 119 -6.72 0.37 -0.05
N SER A 120 -7.06 -0.55 0.86
CA SER A 120 -6.07 -1.24 1.69
C SER A 120 -5.17 -2.13 0.83
N THR A 121 -4.01 -2.57 1.32
CA THR A 121 -3.11 -3.44 0.54
C THR A 121 -3.77 -4.77 0.16
N ASP A 122 -4.65 -5.33 1.00
CA ASP A 122 -5.50 -6.48 0.63
C ASP A 122 -6.38 -6.17 -0.58
N GLN A 123 -6.96 -4.96 -0.66
CA GLN A 123 -7.78 -4.54 -1.80
C GLN A 123 -6.91 -4.26 -3.03
N GLN A 124 -5.71 -3.71 -2.87
CA GLN A 124 -4.75 -3.52 -3.96
C GLN A 124 -4.36 -4.85 -4.60
N ILE A 125 -4.10 -5.90 -3.80
CA ILE A 125 -3.83 -7.25 -4.31
C ILE A 125 -5.06 -7.80 -5.04
N LYS A 126 -6.27 -7.64 -4.50
CA LYS A 126 -7.50 -8.09 -5.18
C LYS A 126 -7.71 -7.39 -6.53
N ILE A 127 -7.44 -6.08 -6.59
CA ILE A 127 -7.49 -5.31 -7.84
C ILE A 127 -6.45 -5.81 -8.83
N PHE A 128 -5.22 -6.05 -8.37
CA PHE A 128 -4.17 -6.63 -9.19
C PHE A 128 -4.57 -8.00 -9.75
N ASN A 129 -5.05 -8.92 -8.90
CA ASN A 129 -5.48 -10.26 -9.32
C ASN A 129 -6.59 -10.18 -10.38
N LEU A 130 -7.57 -9.29 -10.19
CA LEU A 130 -8.65 -9.07 -11.14
C LEU A 130 -8.13 -8.51 -12.46
N TYR A 131 -7.34 -7.43 -12.42
CA TYR A 131 -6.72 -6.84 -13.60
C TYR A 131 -5.90 -7.87 -14.37
N HIS A 132 -5.07 -8.65 -13.67
CA HIS A 132 -4.19 -9.63 -14.28
C HIS A 132 -4.95 -10.80 -14.90
N THR A 133 -6.00 -11.31 -14.23
CA THR A 133 -6.89 -12.34 -14.78
C THR A 133 -7.55 -11.88 -16.08
N LEU A 134 -7.85 -10.59 -16.20
CA LEU A 134 -8.53 -10.02 -17.37
C LEU A 134 -7.58 -9.63 -18.51
N THR A 135 -6.29 -9.41 -18.23
CA THR A 135 -5.36 -8.79 -19.19
C THR A 135 -4.18 -9.65 -19.61
N VAL A 136 -3.88 -10.75 -18.90
CA VAL A 136 -2.70 -11.59 -19.16
C VAL A 136 -3.04 -13.07 -19.07
N SER A 137 -2.53 -13.88 -20.01
CA SER A 137 -2.59 -15.35 -19.96
C SER A 137 -1.20 -15.96 -19.71
N GLY A 138 -1.07 -16.90 -18.77
CA GLY A 138 0.17 -17.65 -18.47
C GLY A 138 0.58 -17.68 -16.98
N SER A 139 1.62 -18.47 -16.64
CA SER A 139 2.17 -18.54 -15.26
C SER A 139 2.94 -17.27 -14.92
N ALA A 140 2.38 -16.44 -14.06
CA ALA A 140 2.47 -15.00 -14.25
C ALA A 140 3.56 -14.25 -13.46
N TYR A 141 4.30 -14.88 -12.54
CA TYR A 141 5.08 -14.07 -11.58
C TYR A 141 6.44 -14.65 -11.15
N GLN A 142 6.96 -15.67 -11.82
CA GLN A 142 8.18 -16.35 -11.35
C GLN A 142 9.43 -15.45 -11.41
N ASP A 143 9.47 -14.54 -12.39
CA ASP A 143 10.55 -13.56 -12.54
C ASP A 143 10.21 -12.20 -11.91
N ASP A 144 8.94 -11.93 -11.60
CA ASP A 144 8.53 -10.65 -11.01
C ASP A 144 9.05 -10.52 -9.58
N VAL A 145 9.37 -9.28 -9.18
CA VAL A 145 9.77 -8.96 -7.81
C VAL A 145 8.66 -8.12 -7.18
N VAL A 146 8.07 -8.65 -6.12
CA VAL A 146 7.05 -7.95 -5.33
C VAL A 146 7.75 -7.02 -4.33
N VAL A 147 7.42 -5.74 -4.35
CA VAL A 147 7.82 -4.77 -3.31
C VAL A 147 6.59 -4.46 -2.46
N PHE A 148 6.72 -4.60 -1.14
CA PHE A 148 5.60 -4.50 -0.22
C PHE A 148 5.94 -3.62 0.98
N THR A 149 5.14 -2.58 1.21
CA THR A 149 5.23 -1.67 2.38
C THR A 149 3.85 -1.53 3.01
N ALA A 150 3.67 -1.77 4.30
CA ALA A 150 2.38 -1.55 4.98
C ALA A 150 2.52 -1.47 6.50
N GLY A 151 1.46 -1.03 7.19
CA GLY A 151 1.33 -1.12 8.65
C GLY A 151 1.47 0.21 9.40
N ALA A 152 2.19 1.20 8.85
CA ALA A 152 2.37 2.48 9.56
C ALA A 152 1.05 3.26 9.73
N ASN A 153 0.13 3.17 8.76
CA ASN A 153 -1.16 3.87 8.82
C ASN A 153 -2.08 3.32 9.92
N GLU A 154 -1.98 2.04 10.26
CA GLU A 154 -2.64 1.48 11.43
C GLU A 154 -2.16 2.15 12.71
N VAL A 155 -0.84 2.23 12.91
CA VAL A 155 -0.26 2.85 14.10
C VAL A 155 -0.67 4.31 14.19
N PHE A 156 -0.57 5.08 13.10
CA PHE A 156 -0.97 6.49 13.07
C PHE A 156 -2.45 6.72 13.38
N ARG A 157 -3.33 5.77 13.03
CA ARG A 157 -4.78 5.89 13.28
C ARG A 157 -5.20 5.40 14.65
N SER A 158 -4.38 4.59 15.27
CA SER A 158 -4.63 4.05 16.60
C SER A 158 -3.93 4.84 17.71
N ILE A 159 -3.28 5.98 17.41
CA ILE A 159 -2.57 6.80 18.39
C ILE A 159 -3.44 7.16 19.61
N GLU A 160 -4.70 7.54 19.41
CA GLU A 160 -5.61 7.87 20.52
C GLU A 160 -5.89 6.65 21.43
N GLY A 161 -6.12 5.48 20.82
CA GLY A 161 -6.30 4.22 21.56
C GLY A 161 -5.01 3.75 22.25
N ILE A 162 -3.85 4.02 21.67
CA ILE A 162 -2.53 3.75 22.28
C ILE A 162 -2.32 4.68 23.49
N LEU A 163 -2.64 5.98 23.34
CA LEU A 163 -2.47 6.99 24.39
C LEU A 163 -3.40 6.78 25.58
N SER A 164 -4.64 6.38 25.33
CA SER A 164 -5.63 6.10 26.39
C SER A 164 -5.39 4.75 27.09
N GLY A 165 -4.55 3.88 26.51
CA GLY A 165 -4.35 2.51 26.99
C GLY A 165 -5.51 1.56 26.68
N GLU A 166 -6.50 2.01 25.90
CA GLU A 166 -7.61 1.18 25.45
C GLU A 166 -7.17 0.09 24.48
N LEU A 167 -6.09 0.35 23.72
CA LEU A 167 -5.54 -0.59 22.77
C LEU A 167 -4.40 -1.40 23.40
N PRO A 168 -4.50 -2.74 23.50
CA PRO A 168 -3.39 -3.58 23.94
C PRO A 168 -2.18 -3.37 23.03
N THR A 169 -0.97 -3.29 23.61
CA THR A 169 0.25 -3.00 22.85
C THR A 169 0.61 -4.11 21.86
N GLU A 170 0.16 -5.34 22.11
CA GLU A 170 0.33 -6.49 21.20
C GLU A 170 -0.72 -6.56 20.07
N TYR A 171 -1.81 -5.78 20.15
CA TYR A 171 -2.89 -5.87 19.18
C TYR A 171 -2.44 -5.50 17.76
N LEU A 172 -1.82 -4.32 17.59
CA LEU A 172 -1.38 -3.85 16.27
C LEU A 172 -0.27 -4.72 15.68
N PRO A 173 0.81 -5.07 16.41
CA PRO A 173 1.84 -5.96 15.89
C PRO A 173 1.28 -7.29 15.36
N ASN A 174 0.40 -7.93 16.14
CA ASN A 174 -0.20 -9.21 15.76
C ASN A 174 -1.13 -9.08 14.55
N MET A 175 -1.97 -8.03 14.53
CA MET A 175 -2.93 -7.81 13.46
C MET A 175 -2.23 -7.44 12.15
N ILE A 176 -1.29 -6.49 12.17
CA ILE A 176 -0.53 -6.05 11.00
C ILE A 176 0.26 -7.22 10.42
N SER A 177 1.05 -7.93 11.24
CA SER A 177 1.88 -9.05 10.76
C SER A 177 1.03 -10.21 10.21
N SER A 178 -0.12 -10.52 10.84
CA SER A 178 -1.04 -11.54 10.35
C SER A 178 -1.62 -11.18 8.98
N ASN A 179 -2.04 -9.93 8.80
CA ASN A 179 -2.56 -9.45 7.52
C ASN A 179 -1.51 -9.49 6.42
N ILE A 180 -0.29 -9.01 6.72
CA ILE A 180 0.84 -9.05 5.76
C ILE A 180 1.15 -10.51 5.41
N LYS A 181 1.23 -11.41 6.39
CA LYS A 181 1.50 -12.83 6.16
C LYS A 181 0.49 -13.45 5.21
N GLN A 182 -0.80 -13.24 5.44
CA GLN A 182 -1.86 -13.76 4.58
C GLN A 182 -1.76 -13.20 3.15
N GLN A 183 -1.46 -11.91 3.01
CA GLN A 183 -1.31 -11.26 1.71
C GLN A 183 -0.08 -11.80 0.93
N ILE A 184 1.05 -11.99 1.61
CA ILE A 184 2.25 -12.59 1.02
C ILE A 184 1.99 -14.05 0.62
N LEU A 185 1.29 -14.83 1.45
CA LEU A 185 0.90 -16.21 1.12
C LEU A 185 -0.01 -16.25 -0.12
N SER A 186 -0.99 -15.34 -0.22
CA SER A 186 -1.87 -15.25 -1.40
C SER A 186 -1.09 -14.90 -2.68
N LEU A 187 -0.08 -14.04 -2.61
CA LEU A 187 0.79 -13.76 -3.76
C LEU A 187 1.69 -14.96 -4.10
N LYS A 188 2.17 -15.71 -3.10
CA LYS A 188 2.92 -16.96 -3.30
C LYS A 188 2.07 -18.03 -3.98
N GLU A 189 0.81 -18.21 -3.57
CA GLU A 189 -0.14 -19.14 -4.19
C GLU A 189 -0.39 -18.83 -5.67
N GLN A 190 -0.27 -17.57 -6.05
CA GLN A 190 -0.37 -17.13 -7.44
C GLN A 190 0.91 -17.35 -8.24
N GLY A 191 2.03 -17.67 -7.60
CA GLY A 191 3.32 -17.97 -8.23
C GLY A 191 4.40 -16.90 -8.04
N ALA A 192 4.16 -15.87 -7.22
CA ALA A 192 5.21 -14.91 -6.88
C ALA A 192 6.25 -15.57 -5.97
N THR A 193 7.53 -15.47 -6.32
CA THR A 193 8.63 -16.14 -5.59
C THR A 193 9.68 -15.19 -5.04
N ARG A 194 9.66 -13.91 -5.42
CA ARG A 194 10.65 -12.91 -5.05
C ARG A 194 9.96 -11.73 -4.39
N PHE A 195 10.35 -11.43 -3.15
CA PHE A 195 9.73 -10.39 -2.34
C PHE A 195 10.81 -9.47 -1.76
N ILE A 196 10.52 -8.18 -1.75
CA ILE A 196 11.18 -7.16 -0.95
C ILE A 196 10.11 -6.64 0.01
N LEU A 197 10.08 -7.20 1.22
CA LEU A 197 9.16 -6.82 2.27
C LEU A 197 9.86 -5.82 3.19
N PHE A 198 9.31 -4.62 3.29
CA PHE A 198 9.84 -3.58 4.17
C PHE A 198 9.21 -3.67 5.56
N SER A 199 10.04 -3.48 6.58
CA SER A 199 9.61 -3.15 7.93
C SER A 199 8.96 -1.76 7.98
N LEU A 200 8.27 -1.46 9.07
CA LEU A 200 7.80 -0.11 9.34
C LEU A 200 9.01 0.82 9.54
N PRO A 201 9.00 2.01 8.94
CA PRO A 201 10.00 3.02 9.27
C PRO A 201 9.84 3.44 10.74
N PRO A 202 10.86 4.09 11.34
CA PRO A 202 10.79 4.61 12.71
C PRO A 202 9.83 5.81 12.78
N ILE A 203 8.53 5.53 12.73
CA ILE A 203 7.47 6.54 12.70
C ILE A 203 7.43 7.33 13.99
N GLU A 204 7.85 6.76 15.12
CA GLU A 204 8.06 7.43 16.40
C GLU A 204 9.03 8.62 16.31
N ASP A 205 9.99 8.57 15.38
CA ASP A 205 10.99 9.62 15.17
C ASP A 205 10.59 10.64 14.11
N SER A 206 9.43 10.45 13.48
CA SER A 206 8.93 11.37 12.45
C SER A 206 8.60 12.76 13.04
N PRO A 207 8.67 13.83 12.22
CA PRO A 207 8.23 15.16 12.67
C PRO A 207 6.79 15.18 13.21
N ARG A 208 5.89 14.36 12.64
CA ARG A 208 4.51 14.21 13.11
C ARG A 208 4.46 13.71 14.56
N SER A 209 5.24 12.67 14.86
CA SER A 209 5.28 12.06 16.19
C SER A 209 5.90 12.98 17.23
N LYS A 210 6.96 13.71 16.85
CA LYS A 210 7.58 14.74 17.71
C LYS A 210 6.62 15.89 18.01
N LEU A 211 5.90 16.39 17.01
CA LEU A 211 4.89 17.43 17.20
C LEU A 211 3.69 16.94 18.04
N GLY A 212 3.33 15.67 17.89
CA GLY A 212 2.23 15.03 18.63
C GLY A 212 2.62 14.51 20.01
N ASN A 213 3.89 14.65 20.44
CA ASN A 213 4.43 14.07 21.68
C ASN A 213 4.07 12.57 21.83
N TYR A 214 4.27 11.78 20.79
CA TYR A 214 3.90 10.36 20.82
C TYR A 214 4.71 9.61 21.89
N PRO A 215 4.08 8.69 22.64
CA PRO A 215 4.69 8.02 23.78
C PRO A 215 5.66 6.93 23.34
N GLU A 216 6.50 6.49 24.26
CA GLU A 216 7.40 5.33 24.07
C GLU A 216 6.63 4.06 23.65
N ALA A 217 5.35 3.93 24.03
CA ALA A 217 4.48 2.84 23.60
C ALA A 217 4.35 2.76 22.06
N VAL A 218 4.42 3.88 21.33
CA VAL A 218 4.42 3.88 19.86
C VAL A 218 5.70 3.23 19.33
N LYS A 219 6.85 3.58 19.91
CA LYS A 219 8.12 2.94 19.57
C LYS A 219 8.06 1.43 19.83
N HIS A 220 7.55 1.03 20.99
CA HIS A 220 7.41 -0.38 21.34
C HIS A 220 6.53 -1.14 20.32
N ILE A 221 5.41 -0.55 19.90
CA ILE A 221 4.52 -1.12 18.87
C ILE A 221 5.25 -1.26 17.53
N VAL A 222 6.02 -0.25 17.11
CA VAL A 222 6.81 -0.30 15.86
C VAL A 222 7.85 -1.42 15.93
N ASP A 223 8.61 -1.50 17.02
CA ASP A 223 9.63 -2.54 17.24
C ASP A 223 9.00 -3.94 17.20
N GLN A 224 7.90 -4.16 17.93
CA GLN A 224 7.21 -5.45 17.96
C GLN A 224 6.61 -5.81 16.59
N THR A 225 6.10 -4.82 15.86
CA THR A 225 5.59 -5.04 14.49
C THR A 225 6.71 -5.49 13.56
N ASN A 226 7.88 -4.85 13.65
CA ASN A 226 9.05 -5.21 12.84
C ASN A 226 9.57 -6.62 13.17
N ILE A 227 9.67 -6.96 14.46
CA ILE A 227 10.01 -8.33 14.92
C ILE A 227 9.00 -9.36 14.40
N ALA A 228 7.71 -9.01 14.34
CA ALA A 228 6.68 -9.91 13.84
C ALA A 228 6.74 -10.07 12.30
N ILE A 229 7.06 -9.00 11.57
CA ILE A 229 7.25 -9.03 10.11
C ILE A 229 8.44 -9.89 9.71
N GLU A 230 9.55 -9.85 10.47
CA GLU A 230 10.74 -10.68 10.21
C GLU A 230 10.47 -12.19 10.28
N LYS A 231 9.35 -12.61 10.89
CA LYS A 231 8.96 -14.01 11.04
C LYS A 231 8.03 -14.53 9.92
N ILE A 232 7.73 -13.72 8.90
CA ILE A 232 6.84 -14.05 7.76
C ILE A 232 7.59 -14.81 6.67
#